data_AF-A0A841BNK0-F1
#
_entry.id   AF-A0A841BNK0-F1
#
_cell.length_a   1.000
_cell.length_b   1.000
_cell.length_c   1.000
_cell.angle_alpha   90.00
_cell.angle_beta   90.00
_cell.angle_gamma   90.00
#
_symmetry.space_group_name_H-M   'P 1'
#
loop_
_entity.id
_entity.type
_entity.pdbx_description
1 polymer ?
#
loop_
_entity_poly.entity_id
_entity_poly.type
_entity_poly.pdbx_seq_one_letter_code
_entity_poly.pdbx_strand_id
1 'polypeptide(L)'
;MKMSQRILATTLSLSVLAYPAMAVANPAAGGELAPLEPRSTYGAALNAKIASFDQRLAAHGRSQAAVDAKKAAVVRRRDAYDERGQSVRSQLDANKQKIDAHNAVVAGYPNGAPPTVAARLNAEADQLNAEKQRLFAQAEAVQQEAQAIADQQQEIQGKVDTLDRESEELSTERRHLGQLIAAVPDDLVRAMSAIASASGGDAPRMSSPTGPGSAVDGGDPVSSSPRRAALARYQQQTHREIDKRQFEIKLSPDALSKVPTDKAGILPPSLKVDGTARNDDKTYQALLVRDPQNVLTPEQKAFIDTISDGGRAYVVVGREKRIITGFTIVDGLAQPTAGQSAAPFFQDPSGPSEYDGILAQDRAEELQAIRNDYPNADKNGATVVVGVFNKRTRTSRTLIAINGFGTSAPPSWKGNLREGEEFVPYEQDEGADNFFIPDPESPEGLVNPNQNHAEGKIVLKLLPDEVIAFGGVWPNVCRDSCFRLLNGQELAFGGEGHRGGNSDKTPFSRFWVADWWH
;
A
#
# COMPACT_ATOMS: atom_id res chain seq x y z
N MET A 1 10.65 -46.16 1.10
CA MET A 1 10.19 -45.42 -0.10
C MET A 1 9.02 -44.45 0.13
N LYS A 2 8.17 -44.59 1.17
CA LYS A 2 7.07 -43.64 1.45
C LYS A 2 7.51 -42.22 1.91
N MET A 3 8.76 -42.05 2.35
CA MET A 3 9.28 -40.74 2.79
C MET A 3 9.64 -39.80 1.63
N SER A 4 9.99 -40.31 0.44
CA SER A 4 10.40 -39.47 -0.70
C SER A 4 9.23 -38.87 -1.51
N GLN A 5 8.00 -39.35 -1.35
CA GLN A 5 6.83 -38.77 -2.01
C GLN A 5 6.22 -37.59 -1.23
N ARG A 6 6.42 -37.52 0.09
CA ARG A 6 5.93 -36.38 0.91
C ARG A 6 6.64 -35.06 0.56
N ILE A 7 7.91 -35.11 0.11
CA ILE A 7 8.68 -33.93 -0.29
C ILE A 7 8.18 -33.33 -1.60
N LEU A 8 7.58 -34.13 -2.50
CA LEU A 8 7.06 -33.63 -3.79
C LEU A 8 5.77 -32.81 -3.67
N ALA A 9 4.97 -33.04 -2.63
CA ALA A 9 3.70 -32.34 -2.41
C ALA A 9 3.84 -31.10 -1.51
N THR A 10 4.94 -31.00 -0.76
CA THR A 10 5.33 -29.73 -0.12
C THR A 10 5.90 -28.84 -1.21
N THR A 11 5.02 -28.14 -1.90
CA THR A 11 5.41 -27.07 -2.82
C THR A 11 6.45 -26.23 -2.10
N LEU A 12 7.63 -26.10 -2.71
CA LEU A 12 8.76 -25.25 -2.29
C LEU A 12 8.37 -23.77 -2.39
N SER A 13 7.21 -23.42 -1.85
CA SER A 13 6.73 -22.08 -1.62
C SER A 13 7.28 -21.66 -0.27
N LEU A 14 8.61 -21.62 -0.13
CA LEU A 14 9.17 -20.69 0.84
C LEU A 14 8.79 -19.33 0.25
N SER A 15 7.75 -18.73 0.81
CA SER A 15 7.40 -17.33 0.61
C SER A 15 8.54 -16.49 1.16
N VAL A 16 9.69 -16.51 0.48
CA VAL A 16 10.71 -15.46 0.59
C VAL A 16 9.91 -14.20 0.40
N LEU A 17 9.78 -13.40 1.46
CA LEU A 17 9.04 -12.15 1.44
C LEU A 17 9.44 -11.45 0.15
N ALA A 18 8.52 -11.44 -0.82
CA ALA A 18 8.65 -10.65 -2.00
C ALA A 18 8.55 -9.22 -1.48
N TYR A 19 9.67 -8.69 -0.98
CA TYR A 19 9.96 -7.30 -1.17
C TYR A 19 9.75 -7.14 -2.68
N PRO A 20 8.70 -6.43 -3.13
CA PRO A 20 8.71 -5.98 -4.49
C PRO A 20 10.09 -5.38 -4.72
N ALA A 21 10.63 -5.52 -5.92
CA ALA A 21 11.60 -4.55 -6.38
C ALA A 21 10.87 -3.21 -6.31
N MET A 22 10.77 -2.63 -5.11
CA MET A 22 10.50 -1.25 -4.93
C MET A 22 11.61 -0.67 -5.78
N ALA A 23 11.22 -0.01 -6.88
CA ALA A 23 11.86 1.26 -7.15
C ALA A 23 11.85 1.92 -5.77
N VAL A 24 13.00 1.87 -5.09
CA VAL A 24 13.19 2.56 -3.85
C VAL A 24 13.12 4.00 -4.31
N ALA A 25 11.89 4.52 -4.45
CA ALA A 25 11.59 5.91 -4.21
C ALA A 25 12.09 6.07 -2.80
N ASN A 26 13.37 6.46 -2.74
CA ASN A 26 14.15 6.60 -1.56
C ASN A 26 13.26 7.29 -0.53
N PRO A 27 12.84 6.62 0.56
CA PRO A 27 12.19 7.30 1.66
C PRO A 27 13.18 8.22 2.39
N ALA A 28 14.27 8.65 1.75
CA ALA A 28 14.79 10.01 1.84
C ALA A 28 13.74 11.12 1.50
N ALA A 29 12.46 10.94 1.83
CA ALA A 29 11.53 12.05 2.05
C ALA A 29 11.84 12.79 3.38
N GLY A 30 12.73 12.24 4.21
CA GLY A 30 13.67 13.03 4.99
C GLY A 30 14.83 13.50 4.10
N GLY A 31 14.58 14.25 3.04
CA GLY A 31 15.58 14.58 2.00
C GLY A 31 16.92 15.19 2.41
N GLU A 32 17.89 14.41 2.84
CA GLU A 32 19.29 14.77 3.08
C GLU A 32 19.48 15.95 4.03
N LEU A 33 19.64 15.68 5.33
CA LEU A 33 20.00 16.73 6.29
C LEU A 33 21.25 17.41 5.75
N ALA A 34 21.16 18.70 5.37
CA ALA A 34 22.32 19.41 4.87
C ALA A 34 23.32 19.62 6.02
N PRO A 35 24.64 19.51 5.75
CA PRO A 35 25.68 19.90 6.70
C PRO A 35 25.45 21.32 7.24
N LEU A 36 25.86 21.58 8.47
CA LEU A 36 25.82 22.93 9.03
C LEU A 36 27.18 23.58 8.80
N GLU A 37 27.22 24.77 8.18
CA GLU A 37 28.50 25.43 7.94
C GLU A 37 29.07 26.07 9.23
N PRO A 38 30.29 25.73 9.65
CA PRO A 38 31.00 26.45 10.69
C PRO A 38 31.18 27.92 10.31
N ARG A 39 31.11 28.83 11.27
CA ARG A 39 31.38 30.26 11.05
C ARG A 39 32.34 30.80 12.10
N SER A 40 33.19 31.73 11.70
CA SER A 40 34.12 32.42 12.62
C SER A 40 33.40 33.22 13.71
N THR A 41 32.16 33.61 13.47
CA THR A 41 31.29 34.28 14.45
C THR A 41 30.75 33.34 15.54
N TYR A 42 30.82 32.02 15.34
CA TYR A 42 30.42 31.04 16.34
C TYR A 42 31.58 30.73 17.29
N GLY A 43 31.28 30.54 18.58
CA GLY A 43 32.29 30.10 19.54
C GLY A 43 32.88 28.73 19.18
N ALA A 44 34.14 28.48 19.57
CA ALA A 44 34.87 27.25 19.24
C ALA A 44 34.11 25.97 19.64
N ALA A 45 33.40 25.98 20.77
CA ALA A 45 32.60 24.86 21.22
C ALA A 45 31.40 24.56 20.29
N LEU A 46 30.73 25.58 19.74
CA LEU A 46 29.61 25.39 18.81
C LEU A 46 30.13 24.86 17.47
N ASN A 47 31.23 25.42 16.96
CA ASN A 47 31.88 24.92 15.74
C ASN A 47 32.33 23.45 15.88
N ALA A 48 32.83 23.04 17.05
CA ALA A 48 33.17 21.64 17.31
C ALA A 48 31.93 20.71 17.29
N LYS A 49 30.80 21.15 17.85
CA LYS A 49 29.53 20.39 17.78
C LYS A 49 29.01 20.26 16.36
N ILE A 50 29.07 21.34 15.57
CA ILE A 50 28.71 21.35 14.15
C ILE A 50 29.57 20.33 13.38
N ALA A 51 30.89 20.35 13.56
CA ALA A 51 31.78 19.42 12.89
C ALA A 51 31.52 17.95 13.27
N SER A 52 31.23 17.68 14.55
CA SER A 52 30.87 16.34 15.02
C SER A 52 29.55 15.85 14.40
N PHE A 53 28.54 16.72 14.33
CA PHE A 53 27.27 16.44 13.67
C PHE A 53 27.48 16.09 12.19
N ASP A 54 28.25 16.90 11.45
CA ASP A 54 28.52 16.66 10.03
C ASP A 54 29.29 15.34 9.80
N GLN A 55 30.23 14.99 10.68
CA GLN A 55 30.94 13.71 10.61
C GLN A 55 30.00 12.52 10.79
N ARG A 56 29.07 12.60 11.76
CA ARG A 56 28.06 11.56 12.01
C ARG A 56 27.07 11.45 10.85
N LEU A 57 26.62 12.58 10.32
CA LEU A 57 25.76 12.63 9.14
C LEU A 57 26.42 11.97 7.92
N ALA A 58 27.70 12.25 7.67
CA ALA A 58 28.46 11.60 6.60
C ALA A 58 28.65 10.10 6.83
N ALA A 59 28.85 9.67 8.08
CA ALA A 59 28.92 8.24 8.44
C ALA A 59 27.59 7.54 8.20
N HIS A 60 26.48 8.15 8.60
CA HIS A 60 25.13 7.66 8.37
C HIS A 60 24.85 7.45 6.88
N GLY A 61 25.21 8.43 6.02
CA GLY A 61 25.08 8.30 4.57
C GLY A 61 25.87 7.12 3.98
N ARG A 62 27.09 6.84 4.46
CA ARG A 62 27.87 5.66 4.05
C ARG A 62 27.21 4.35 4.48
N SER A 63 26.68 4.30 5.70
CA SER A 63 25.97 3.13 6.21
C SER A 63 24.70 2.84 5.41
N GLN A 64 23.94 3.89 5.06
CA GLN A 64 22.77 3.78 4.19
C GLN A 64 23.14 3.19 2.83
N ALA A 65 24.16 3.73 2.16
CA ALA A 65 24.64 3.21 0.88
C ALA A 65 25.08 1.73 0.97
N ALA A 66 25.70 1.32 2.07
CA ALA A 66 26.08 -0.07 2.30
C ALA A 66 24.86 -1.00 2.48
N VAL A 67 23.82 -0.55 3.17
CA VAL A 67 22.55 -1.30 3.30
C VAL A 67 21.85 -1.43 1.95
N ASP A 68 21.82 -0.37 1.15
CA ASP A 68 21.20 -0.39 -0.18
C ASP A 68 21.96 -1.32 -1.15
N ALA A 69 23.30 -1.33 -1.09
CA ALA A 69 24.12 -2.28 -1.84
C ALA A 69 23.81 -3.74 -1.43
N LYS A 70 23.60 -4.00 -0.14
CA LYS A 70 23.19 -5.33 0.36
C LYS A 70 21.79 -5.72 -0.12
N LYS A 71 20.81 -4.80 -0.07
CA LYS A 71 19.47 -5.03 -0.63
C LYS A 71 19.55 -5.44 -2.10
N ALA A 72 20.29 -4.68 -2.91
CA ALA A 72 20.47 -4.98 -4.33
C ALA A 72 21.16 -6.35 -4.56
N ALA A 73 22.11 -6.73 -3.70
CA ALA A 73 22.75 -8.05 -3.75
C ALA A 73 21.77 -9.19 -3.42
N VAL A 74 20.92 -9.03 -2.42
CA VAL A 74 19.88 -10.02 -2.06
C VAL A 74 18.85 -10.16 -3.18
N VAL A 75 18.45 -9.07 -3.84
CA VAL A 75 17.56 -9.14 -5.01
C VAL A 75 18.17 -10.00 -6.13
N ARG A 76 19.42 -9.70 -6.53
CA ARG A 76 20.12 -10.51 -7.55
C ARG A 76 20.24 -11.98 -7.15
N ARG A 77 20.48 -12.26 -5.87
CA ARG A 77 20.57 -13.62 -5.35
C ARG A 77 19.23 -14.35 -5.39
N ARG A 78 18.14 -13.65 -5.08
CA ARG A 78 16.76 -14.18 -5.20
C ARG A 78 16.44 -14.52 -6.65
N ASP A 79 16.73 -13.62 -7.58
CA ASP A 79 16.43 -13.86 -9.00
C ASP A 79 17.20 -15.11 -9.51
N ALA A 80 18.48 -15.25 -9.12
CA ALA A 80 19.27 -16.46 -9.42
C ALA A 80 18.79 -17.73 -8.69
N TYR A 81 18.16 -17.59 -7.53
CA TYR A 81 17.48 -18.68 -6.83
C TYR A 81 16.22 -19.13 -7.59
N ASP A 82 15.40 -18.18 -8.07
CA ASP A 82 14.17 -18.45 -8.80
C ASP A 82 14.47 -19.18 -10.12
N GLU A 83 15.48 -18.72 -10.87
CA GLU A 83 15.94 -19.37 -12.11
C GLU A 83 16.39 -20.82 -11.86
N ARG A 84 17.22 -21.05 -10.81
CA ARG A 84 17.66 -22.40 -10.45
C ARG A 84 16.51 -23.27 -9.99
N GLY A 85 15.58 -22.74 -9.20
CA GLY A 85 14.39 -23.45 -8.76
C GLY A 85 13.48 -23.85 -9.93
N GLN A 86 13.33 -23.01 -10.94
CA GLN A 86 12.63 -23.36 -12.18
C GLN A 86 13.36 -24.44 -12.98
N SER A 87 14.68 -24.31 -13.13
CA SER A 87 15.50 -25.31 -13.84
C SER A 87 15.42 -26.70 -13.18
N VAL A 88 15.54 -26.79 -11.85
CA VAL A 88 15.46 -28.07 -11.12
C VAL A 88 14.06 -28.69 -11.26
N ARG A 89 12.99 -27.89 -11.20
CA ARG A 89 11.62 -28.37 -11.43
C ARG A 89 11.44 -28.94 -12.82
N SER A 90 11.87 -28.21 -13.86
CA SER A 90 11.82 -28.69 -15.24
C SER A 90 12.59 -30.00 -15.43
N GLN A 91 13.77 -30.14 -14.81
CA GLN A 91 14.56 -31.38 -14.84
C GLN A 91 13.87 -32.55 -14.11
N LEU A 92 13.21 -32.29 -12.97
CA LEU A 92 12.42 -33.30 -12.26
C LEU A 92 11.24 -33.78 -13.09
N ASP A 93 10.53 -32.88 -13.77
CA ASP A 93 9.42 -33.22 -14.66
C ASP A 93 9.91 -34.04 -15.87
N ALA A 94 11.02 -33.64 -16.48
CA ALA A 94 11.64 -34.39 -17.57
C ALA A 94 12.07 -35.80 -17.11
N ASN A 95 12.69 -35.91 -15.94
CA ASN A 95 13.07 -37.22 -15.39
C ASN A 95 11.85 -38.08 -15.04
N LYS A 96 10.75 -37.47 -14.54
CA LYS A 96 9.49 -38.17 -14.34
C LYS A 96 8.94 -38.74 -15.65
N GLN A 97 8.94 -37.96 -16.74
CA GLN A 97 8.52 -38.44 -18.06
C GLN A 97 9.37 -39.61 -18.56
N LYS A 98 10.71 -39.56 -18.36
CA LYS A 98 11.60 -40.69 -18.67
C LYS A 98 11.24 -41.94 -17.88
N ILE A 99 10.98 -41.81 -16.58
CA ILE A 99 10.56 -42.93 -15.72
C ILE A 99 9.22 -43.51 -16.18
N ASP A 100 8.24 -42.65 -16.50
CA ASP A 100 6.93 -43.09 -16.96
C ASP A 100 7.04 -43.83 -18.31
N ALA A 101 7.87 -43.33 -19.24
CA ALA A 101 8.17 -44.00 -20.51
C ALA A 101 8.89 -45.34 -20.31
N HIS A 102 9.88 -45.41 -19.43
CA HIS A 102 10.56 -46.64 -19.07
C HIS A 102 9.58 -47.68 -18.49
N ASN A 103 8.71 -47.26 -17.58
CA ASN A 103 7.69 -48.12 -16.98
C ASN A 103 6.69 -48.64 -18.03
N ALA A 104 6.34 -47.84 -19.04
CA ALA A 104 5.51 -48.29 -20.14
C ALA A 104 6.19 -49.39 -20.97
N VAL A 105 7.50 -49.30 -21.20
CA VAL A 105 8.28 -50.36 -21.87
C VAL A 105 8.31 -51.64 -21.02
N VAL A 106 8.55 -51.51 -19.72
CA VAL A 106 8.53 -52.65 -18.77
C VAL A 106 7.16 -53.33 -18.76
N ALA A 107 6.07 -52.55 -18.78
CA ALA A 107 4.70 -53.07 -18.83
C ALA A 107 4.39 -53.87 -20.10
N GLY A 108 5.13 -53.67 -21.18
CA GLY A 108 5.05 -54.47 -22.42
C GLY A 108 5.49 -55.94 -22.25
N TYR A 109 6.04 -56.31 -21.10
CA TYR A 109 6.49 -57.67 -20.78
C TYR A 109 5.69 -58.27 -19.60
N PRO A 110 4.41 -58.66 -19.80
CA PRO A 110 3.53 -59.10 -18.72
C PRO A 110 4.01 -60.38 -18.01
N ASN A 111 4.81 -61.20 -18.69
CA ASN A 111 5.40 -62.43 -18.15
C ASN A 111 6.90 -62.27 -17.82
N GLY A 112 7.37 -61.03 -17.66
CA GLY A 112 8.78 -60.71 -17.50
C GLY A 112 9.51 -60.61 -18.85
N ALA A 113 10.49 -59.70 -18.91
CA ALA A 113 11.33 -59.53 -20.09
C ALA A 113 12.36 -60.68 -20.18
N PRO A 114 12.78 -61.10 -21.39
CA PRO A 114 13.90 -62.03 -21.55
C PRO A 114 15.14 -61.56 -20.77
N PRO A 115 15.99 -62.45 -20.23
CA PRO A 115 17.07 -62.06 -19.31
C PRO A 115 17.99 -60.94 -19.82
N THR A 116 18.34 -60.94 -21.12
CA THR A 116 19.16 -59.91 -21.75
C THR A 116 18.46 -58.55 -21.83
N VAL A 117 17.14 -58.53 -22.03
CA VAL A 117 16.33 -57.32 -22.04
C VAL A 117 16.09 -56.82 -20.62
N ALA A 118 15.80 -57.72 -19.69
CA ALA A 118 15.61 -57.40 -18.27
C ALA A 118 16.86 -56.74 -17.67
N ALA A 119 18.06 -57.26 -17.96
CA ALA A 119 19.31 -56.67 -17.49
C ALA A 119 19.49 -55.22 -17.98
N ARG A 120 19.15 -54.94 -19.25
CA ARG A 120 19.20 -53.60 -19.82
C ARG A 120 18.18 -52.66 -19.17
N LEU A 121 16.93 -53.11 -19.00
CA LEU A 121 15.88 -52.31 -18.37
C LEU A 121 16.22 -51.98 -16.91
N ASN A 122 16.74 -52.95 -16.15
CA ASN A 122 17.18 -52.72 -14.77
C ASN A 122 18.32 -51.68 -14.72
N ALA A 123 19.31 -51.78 -15.62
CA ALA A 123 20.39 -50.80 -15.70
C ALA A 123 19.88 -49.37 -16.03
N GLU A 124 18.89 -49.25 -16.91
CA GLU A 124 18.25 -47.97 -17.22
C GLU A 124 17.47 -47.42 -16.02
N ALA A 125 16.72 -48.28 -15.31
CA ALA A 125 16.02 -47.90 -14.09
C ALA A 125 16.98 -47.39 -13.01
N ASP A 126 18.14 -48.04 -12.84
CA ASP A 126 19.18 -47.60 -11.91
C ASP A 126 19.72 -46.21 -12.28
N GLN A 127 19.94 -45.93 -13.58
CA GLN A 127 20.36 -44.62 -14.05
C GLN A 127 19.31 -43.52 -13.79
N LEU A 128 18.04 -43.79 -14.09
CA LEU A 128 16.93 -42.84 -13.86
C LEU A 128 16.72 -42.56 -12.36
N ASN A 129 16.89 -43.58 -11.53
CA ASN A 129 16.83 -43.42 -10.07
C ASN A 129 18.02 -42.63 -9.53
N ALA A 130 19.22 -42.83 -10.07
CA ALA A 130 20.39 -42.02 -9.72
C ALA A 130 20.21 -40.55 -10.14
N GLU A 131 19.69 -40.30 -11.35
CA GLU A 131 19.35 -38.94 -11.83
C GLU A 131 18.32 -38.29 -10.89
N LYS A 132 17.27 -39.02 -10.50
CA LYS A 132 16.26 -38.54 -9.54
C LYS A 132 16.85 -38.14 -8.20
N GLN A 133 17.72 -38.98 -7.63
CA GLN A 133 18.37 -38.69 -6.34
C GLN A 133 19.24 -37.43 -6.43
N ARG A 134 19.99 -37.26 -7.53
CA ARG A 134 20.78 -36.06 -7.77
C ARG A 134 19.91 -34.80 -7.85
N LEU A 135 18.77 -34.87 -8.54
CA LEU A 135 17.84 -33.74 -8.66
C LEU A 135 17.18 -33.39 -7.31
N PHE A 136 16.89 -34.37 -6.47
CA PHE A 136 16.41 -34.10 -5.11
C PHE A 136 17.46 -33.42 -4.24
N ALA A 137 18.72 -33.85 -4.31
CA ALA A 137 19.80 -33.15 -3.60
C ALA A 137 19.94 -31.69 -4.08
N GLN A 138 19.72 -31.42 -5.37
CA GLN A 138 19.70 -30.04 -5.90
C GLN A 138 18.49 -29.24 -5.39
N ALA A 139 17.30 -29.85 -5.34
CA ALA A 139 16.11 -29.21 -4.80
C ALA A 139 16.29 -28.84 -3.31
N GLU A 140 16.91 -29.73 -2.52
CA GLU A 140 17.25 -29.46 -1.12
C GLU A 140 18.25 -28.30 -0.99
N ALA A 141 19.29 -28.25 -1.84
CA ALA A 141 20.23 -27.13 -1.86
C ALA A 141 19.55 -25.78 -2.19
N VAL A 142 18.60 -25.78 -3.13
CA VAL A 142 17.77 -24.61 -3.45
C VAL A 142 16.94 -24.20 -2.23
N GLN A 143 16.35 -25.16 -1.51
CA GLN A 143 15.59 -24.88 -0.29
C GLN A 143 16.44 -24.25 0.82
N GLN A 144 17.65 -24.78 1.06
CA GLN A 144 18.59 -24.22 2.03
C GLN A 144 18.99 -22.77 1.67
N GLU A 145 19.12 -22.47 0.38
CA GLU A 145 19.39 -21.12 -0.08
C GLU A 145 18.21 -20.16 0.15
N ALA A 146 16.98 -20.62 -0.02
CA ALA A 146 15.80 -19.81 0.30
C ALA A 146 15.82 -19.35 1.77
N GLN A 147 16.17 -20.26 2.69
CA GLN A 147 16.32 -19.91 4.11
C GLN A 147 17.45 -18.89 4.31
N ALA A 148 18.60 -19.08 3.68
CA ALA A 148 19.72 -18.14 3.78
C ALA A 148 19.38 -16.74 3.22
N ILE A 149 18.54 -16.65 2.18
CA ILE A 149 18.03 -15.38 1.66
C ILE A 149 17.09 -14.73 2.69
N ALA A 150 16.18 -15.49 3.29
CA ALA A 150 15.26 -14.99 4.30
C ALA A 150 16.00 -14.43 5.53
N ASP A 151 17.01 -15.14 6.04
CA ASP A 151 17.84 -14.69 7.16
C ASP A 151 18.57 -13.37 6.83
N GLN A 152 19.11 -13.26 5.60
CA GLN A 152 19.75 -12.02 5.13
C GLN A 152 18.77 -10.85 5.01
N GLN A 153 17.54 -11.09 4.57
CA GLN A 153 16.50 -10.06 4.53
C GLN A 153 16.17 -9.56 5.94
N GLN A 154 16.07 -10.44 6.92
CA GLN A 154 15.85 -10.07 8.32
C GLN A 154 17.01 -9.25 8.89
N GLU A 155 18.26 -9.64 8.61
CA GLU A 155 19.45 -8.87 9.01
C GLU A 155 19.43 -7.46 8.41
N ILE A 156 19.09 -7.34 7.11
CA ILE A 156 18.99 -6.06 6.42
C ILE A 156 17.90 -5.19 7.07
N GLN A 157 16.74 -5.77 7.41
CA GLN A 157 15.66 -5.02 8.03
C GLN A 157 16.09 -4.44 9.38
N GLY A 158 16.74 -5.23 10.23
CA GLY A 158 17.25 -4.72 11.51
C GLY A 158 18.27 -3.57 11.35
N LYS A 159 19.02 -3.54 10.24
CA LYS A 159 19.92 -2.43 9.90
C LYS A 159 19.18 -1.20 9.41
N VAL A 160 18.12 -1.37 8.62
CA VAL A 160 17.23 -0.26 8.21
C VAL A 160 16.61 0.39 9.45
N ASP A 161 16.02 -0.41 10.35
CA ASP A 161 15.40 0.12 11.58
C ASP A 161 16.41 0.86 12.48
N THR A 162 17.68 0.45 12.45
CA THR A 162 18.76 1.13 13.18
C THR A 162 19.12 2.45 12.52
N LEU A 163 19.22 2.50 11.19
CA LEU A 163 19.46 3.73 10.46
C LEU A 163 18.30 4.74 10.62
N ASP A 164 17.05 4.28 10.62
CA ASP A 164 15.90 5.15 10.81
C ASP A 164 15.95 5.85 12.18
N ARG A 165 16.29 5.11 13.25
CA ARG A 165 16.52 5.69 14.59
C ARG A 165 17.67 6.69 14.60
N GLU A 166 18.81 6.37 13.98
CA GLU A 166 19.94 7.32 13.86
C GLU A 166 19.55 8.60 13.11
N SER A 167 18.70 8.49 12.08
CA SER A 167 18.20 9.63 11.30
C SER A 167 17.31 10.55 12.14
N GLU A 168 16.45 9.98 12.99
CA GLU A 168 15.62 10.74 13.94
C GLU A 168 16.46 11.47 14.99
N GLU A 169 17.50 10.81 15.52
CA GLU A 169 18.46 11.41 16.44
C GLU A 169 19.21 12.58 15.80
N LEU A 170 19.75 12.39 14.59
CA LEU A 170 20.43 13.45 13.82
C LEU A 170 19.48 14.62 13.51
N SER A 171 18.22 14.34 13.16
CA SER A 171 17.22 15.38 12.92
C SER A 171 16.94 16.22 14.18
N THR A 172 16.85 15.57 15.34
CA THR A 172 16.65 16.24 16.63
C THR A 172 17.87 17.06 17.04
N GLU A 173 19.07 16.52 16.89
CA GLU A 173 20.32 17.23 17.14
C GLU A 173 20.47 18.46 16.22
N ARG A 174 20.13 18.34 14.94
CA ARG A 174 20.15 19.47 14.00
C ARG A 174 19.20 20.59 14.43
N ARG A 175 17.98 20.27 14.89
CA ARG A 175 17.04 21.27 15.41
C ARG A 175 17.62 21.99 16.63
N HIS A 176 18.24 21.24 17.54
CA HIS A 176 18.90 21.81 18.72
C HIS A 176 20.07 22.72 18.34
N LEU A 177 20.94 22.30 17.43
CA LEU A 177 22.03 23.14 16.91
C LEU A 177 21.50 24.39 16.20
N GLY A 178 20.41 24.27 15.44
CA GLY A 178 19.74 25.41 14.81
C GLY A 178 19.25 26.44 15.83
N GLN A 179 18.68 26.01 16.96
CA GLN A 179 18.29 26.89 18.07
C GLN A 179 19.50 27.58 18.71
N LEU A 180 20.59 26.85 18.94
CA LEU A 180 21.84 27.44 19.46
C LEU A 180 22.43 28.48 18.51
N ILE A 181 22.44 28.20 17.20
CA ILE A 181 22.90 29.13 16.17
C ILE A 181 22.03 30.39 16.15
N ALA A 182 20.70 30.24 16.23
CA ALA A 182 19.76 31.35 16.22
C ALA A 182 19.86 32.25 17.47
N ALA A 183 20.38 31.75 18.59
CA ALA A 183 20.59 32.54 19.81
C ALA A 183 21.87 33.39 19.79
N VAL A 184 22.86 33.07 18.93
CA VAL A 184 24.13 33.80 18.86
C VAL A 184 23.97 35.30 18.56
N PRO A 185 23.12 35.73 17.60
CA PRO A 185 22.88 37.15 17.34
C PRO A 185 22.26 37.88 18.53
N ASP A 186 21.34 37.25 19.27
CA ASP A 186 20.66 37.87 20.40
C ASP A 186 21.61 38.14 21.57
N ASP A 187 22.55 37.24 21.83
CA ASP A 187 23.59 37.45 22.83
C ASP A 187 24.62 38.49 22.38
N LEU A 188 24.94 38.56 21.09
CA LEU A 188 25.80 39.62 20.55
C LEU A 188 25.12 40.99 20.65
N VAL A 189 23.84 41.07 20.28
CA VAL A 189 23.03 42.30 20.38
C VAL A 189 22.83 42.69 21.85
N ARG A 190 22.60 41.74 22.78
CA ARG A 190 22.55 42.05 24.22
C ARG A 190 23.91 42.47 24.78
N ALA A 191 25.00 41.85 24.39
CA ALA A 191 26.35 42.25 24.82
C ALA A 191 26.69 43.67 24.31
N MET A 192 26.38 43.95 23.04
CA MET A 192 26.54 45.29 22.45
C MET A 192 25.58 46.31 23.09
N SER A 193 24.35 45.93 23.40
CA SER A 193 23.39 46.79 24.08
C SER A 193 23.76 47.02 25.54
N ALA A 194 24.35 46.06 26.25
CA ALA A 194 24.85 46.23 27.61
C ALA A 194 26.08 47.17 27.65
N ILE A 195 26.92 47.13 26.61
CA ILE A 195 27.99 48.11 26.42
C ILE A 195 27.42 49.51 26.13
N ALA A 196 26.31 49.61 25.39
CA ALA A 196 25.63 50.89 25.11
C ALA A 196 24.79 51.42 26.29
N SER A 197 24.19 50.55 27.10
CA SER A 197 23.36 50.91 28.27
C SER A 197 24.18 51.17 29.54
N ALA A 198 25.49 50.88 29.53
CA ALA A 198 26.42 51.44 30.51
C ALA A 198 26.54 52.98 30.41
N SER A 199 25.95 53.61 29.39
CA SER A 199 25.70 55.06 29.34
C SER A 199 24.19 55.40 29.47
N GLY A 200 23.63 55.19 30.66
CA GLY A 200 22.55 56.01 31.22
C GLY A 200 21.10 55.74 30.77
N GLY A 201 20.22 55.55 31.77
CA GLY A 201 18.79 55.89 31.70
C GLY A 201 17.82 54.74 31.96
N ASP A 202 17.14 54.80 33.11
CA ASP A 202 16.07 53.88 33.54
C ASP A 202 14.87 53.88 32.59
N ALA A 203 14.42 52.69 32.15
CA ALA A 203 13.13 52.51 31.48
C ALA A 203 12.40 51.24 31.98
N PRO A 204 11.06 51.26 32.10
CA PRO A 204 10.30 50.27 32.85
C PRO A 204 9.86 49.05 32.01
N ARG A 205 9.70 47.94 32.72
CA ARG A 205 9.44 46.57 32.26
C ARG A 205 7.95 46.35 31.93
N MET A 206 7.63 45.79 30.76
CA MET A 206 6.27 45.31 30.41
C MET A 206 6.14 43.79 30.62
N SER A 207 4.97 43.39 31.13
CA SER A 207 4.60 42.01 31.49
C SER A 207 3.88 41.30 30.35
N SER A 208 4.29 40.06 30.03
CA SER A 208 3.62 39.20 29.04
C SER A 208 2.49 38.38 29.67
N PRO A 209 1.35 38.14 28.98
CA PRO A 209 0.29 37.26 29.47
C PRO A 209 0.50 35.80 29.03
N THR A 210 0.38 34.89 29.98
CA THR A 210 0.43 33.44 29.81
C THR A 210 -0.98 32.90 29.54
N GLY A 211 -1.22 32.29 28.38
CA GLY A 211 -2.47 31.59 28.05
C GLY A 211 -2.32 30.06 28.18
N PRO A 212 -3.36 29.32 28.63
CA PRO A 212 -3.31 27.88 28.83
C PRO A 212 -3.48 27.11 27.51
N GLY A 213 -2.61 26.12 27.28
CA GLY A 213 -2.66 25.24 26.11
C GLY A 213 -3.78 24.20 26.20
N SER A 214 -4.59 24.11 25.14
CA SER A 214 -5.59 23.07 24.96
C SER A 214 -4.94 21.72 24.65
N ALA A 215 -5.38 20.67 25.34
CA ALA A 215 -4.99 19.29 25.11
C ALA A 215 -5.52 18.79 23.75
N VAL A 216 -4.66 18.10 22.99
CA VAL A 216 -4.98 17.47 21.72
C VAL A 216 -5.30 16.01 22.00
N ASP A 217 -6.57 15.63 21.76
CA ASP A 217 -7.06 14.27 21.91
C ASP A 217 -6.65 13.44 20.67
N GLY A 218 -5.99 12.31 20.91
CA GLY A 218 -5.32 11.48 19.90
C GLY A 218 -6.21 10.38 19.30
N GLY A 219 -7.34 10.76 18.72
CA GLY A 219 -8.19 9.85 17.94
C GLY A 219 -7.83 9.88 16.46
N ASP A 220 -7.58 8.72 15.84
CA ASP A 220 -7.46 8.61 14.38
C ASP A 220 -8.72 9.18 13.71
N PRO A 221 -8.60 10.14 12.77
CA PRO A 221 -9.75 10.81 12.19
C PRO A 221 -10.59 9.83 11.36
N VAL A 222 -11.87 9.76 11.73
CA VAL A 222 -12.93 8.99 11.06
C VAL A 222 -12.97 9.32 9.56
N SER A 223 -12.84 8.28 8.73
CA SER A 223 -13.18 8.16 7.30
C SER A 223 -12.96 9.40 6.41
N SER A 224 -11.75 9.56 5.87
CA SER A 224 -11.45 10.50 4.76
C SER A 224 -11.96 10.02 3.38
N SER A 225 -12.71 8.91 3.33
CA SER A 225 -13.07 8.21 2.09
C SER A 225 -13.90 9.07 1.11
N PRO A 226 -14.98 9.77 1.51
CA PRO A 226 -15.78 10.56 0.57
C PRO A 226 -15.00 11.71 -0.08
N ARG A 227 -14.08 12.34 0.67
CA ARG A 227 -13.24 13.42 0.16
C ARG A 227 -12.19 12.90 -0.82
N ARG A 228 -11.56 11.77 -0.51
CA ARG A 228 -10.58 11.12 -1.42
C ARG A 228 -11.23 10.67 -2.72
N ALA A 229 -12.47 10.16 -2.67
CA ALA A 229 -13.23 9.78 -3.86
C ALA A 229 -13.58 11.00 -4.73
N ALA A 230 -14.00 12.12 -4.14
CA ALA A 230 -14.24 13.37 -4.87
C ALA A 230 -12.97 13.88 -5.59
N LEU A 231 -11.81 13.84 -4.90
CA LEU A 231 -10.52 14.20 -5.50
C LEU A 231 -10.09 13.22 -6.60
N ALA A 232 -10.40 11.93 -6.47
CA ALA A 232 -10.13 10.94 -7.52
C ALA A 232 -10.94 11.22 -8.78
N ARG A 233 -12.24 11.55 -8.65
CA ARG A 233 -13.08 11.97 -9.78
C ARG A 233 -12.55 13.24 -10.44
N TYR A 234 -12.15 14.23 -9.65
CA TYR A 234 -11.58 15.47 -10.18
C TYR A 234 -10.25 15.23 -10.92
N GLN A 235 -9.40 14.33 -10.43
CA GLN A 235 -8.17 13.89 -11.12
C GLN A 235 -8.46 13.33 -12.51
N GLN A 236 -9.51 12.54 -12.66
CA GLN A 236 -9.89 11.95 -13.94
C GLN A 236 -10.47 12.98 -14.90
N GLN A 237 -11.38 13.82 -14.43
CA GLN A 237 -12.01 14.85 -15.26
C GLN A 237 -11.01 15.85 -15.82
N THR A 238 -9.93 16.11 -15.09
CA THR A 238 -8.92 17.10 -15.48
C THR A 238 -7.65 16.48 -16.07
N HIS A 239 -7.48 15.16 -15.94
CA HIS A 239 -6.23 14.44 -16.26
C HIS A 239 -4.98 15.01 -15.57
N ARG A 240 -5.14 15.67 -14.41
CA ARG A 240 -4.03 16.27 -13.66
C ARG A 240 -3.57 15.37 -12.52
N GLU A 241 -2.28 15.39 -12.22
CA GLU A 241 -1.75 14.69 -11.05
C GLU A 241 -2.25 15.36 -9.76
N ILE A 242 -2.92 14.58 -8.89
CA ILE A 242 -3.50 15.06 -7.63
C ILE A 242 -2.90 14.33 -6.43
N ASP A 243 -2.35 15.11 -5.51
CA ASP A 243 -1.97 14.65 -4.17
C ASP A 243 -3.18 14.76 -3.24
N LYS A 244 -3.77 13.61 -2.89
CA LYS A 244 -5.05 13.49 -2.16
C LYS A 244 -4.89 13.55 -0.63
N ARG A 245 -3.71 13.91 -0.13
CA ARG A 245 -3.46 14.11 1.29
C ARG A 245 -3.96 15.49 1.72
N GLN A 246 -4.41 15.60 2.96
CA GLN A 246 -4.74 16.91 3.51
C GLN A 246 -3.46 17.71 3.80
N PHE A 247 -3.51 19.01 3.52
CA PHE A 247 -2.39 19.91 3.70
C PHE A 247 -2.80 21.15 4.47
N GLU A 248 -1.89 21.68 5.30
CA GLU A 248 -1.99 23.04 5.80
C GLU A 248 -1.13 23.95 4.93
N ILE A 249 -1.77 24.80 4.13
CA ILE A 249 -1.10 25.80 3.29
C ILE A 249 -1.01 27.13 4.05
N LYS A 250 0.08 27.87 3.85
CA LYS A 250 0.36 29.15 4.52
C LYS A 250 0.51 30.27 3.50
N LEU A 251 -0.05 31.45 3.77
CA LEU A 251 0.16 32.61 2.91
C LEU A 251 1.64 33.02 2.92
N SER A 252 2.14 33.44 1.76
CA SER A 252 3.47 34.04 1.67
C SER A 252 3.47 35.44 2.31
N PRO A 253 4.64 35.93 2.79
CA PRO A 253 4.75 37.29 3.31
C PRO A 253 4.32 38.37 2.30
N ASP A 254 4.64 38.17 1.01
CA ASP A 254 4.21 39.06 -0.07
C ASP A 254 2.68 39.10 -0.21
N ALA A 255 2.01 37.94 -0.14
CA ALA A 255 0.55 37.88 -0.17
C ALA A 255 -0.06 38.64 1.03
N LEU A 256 0.47 38.44 2.24
CA LEU A 256 0.01 39.13 3.45
C LEU A 256 0.18 40.65 3.37
N SER A 257 1.24 41.13 2.72
CA SER A 257 1.50 42.57 2.57
C SER A 257 0.52 43.29 1.62
N LYS A 258 -0.18 42.54 0.77
CA LYS A 258 -1.11 43.05 -0.25
C LYS A 258 -2.58 42.92 0.15
N VAL A 259 -2.84 42.39 1.36
CA VAL A 259 -4.21 42.16 1.85
C VAL A 259 -4.91 43.50 2.08
N PRO A 260 -6.09 43.73 1.49
CA PRO A 260 -6.91 44.89 1.79
C PRO A 260 -7.21 45.02 3.29
N THR A 261 -7.18 46.25 3.82
CA THR A 261 -7.33 46.51 5.26
C THR A 261 -8.66 46.00 5.84
N ASP A 262 -9.72 45.94 5.03
CA ASP A 262 -11.03 45.39 5.39
C ASP A 262 -11.03 43.86 5.52
N LYS A 263 -10.07 43.15 4.90
CA LYS A 263 -9.89 41.69 5.03
C LYS A 263 -8.87 41.29 6.10
N ALA A 264 -7.98 42.20 6.51
CA ALA A 264 -6.87 41.90 7.43
C ALA A 264 -7.32 41.36 8.80
N GLY A 265 -8.49 41.76 9.30
CA GLY A 265 -9.02 41.31 10.60
C GLY A 265 -9.61 39.89 10.60
N ILE A 266 -9.91 39.32 9.43
CA ILE A 266 -10.56 38.01 9.29
C ILE A 266 -9.73 36.99 8.50
N LEU A 267 -8.57 37.39 7.98
CA LEU A 267 -7.71 36.55 7.15
C LEU A 267 -6.83 35.64 8.02
N PRO A 268 -7.02 34.30 7.99
CA PRO A 268 -6.12 33.41 8.71
C PRO A 268 -4.77 33.30 7.98
N PRO A 269 -3.65 33.11 8.69
CA PRO A 269 -2.33 32.95 8.05
C PRO A 269 -2.17 31.57 7.37
N SER A 270 -3.01 30.60 7.71
CA SER A 270 -3.02 29.25 7.14
C SER A 270 -4.44 28.73 6.91
N LEU A 271 -4.55 27.75 5.99
CA LEU A 271 -5.80 27.06 5.68
C LEU A 271 -5.53 25.57 5.47
N LYS A 272 -6.39 24.71 6.02
CA LYS A 272 -6.39 23.27 5.70
C LYS A 272 -7.13 23.01 4.39
N VAL A 273 -6.53 22.23 3.50
CA VAL A 273 -7.07 21.86 2.20
C VAL A 273 -7.04 20.33 2.04
N ASP A 274 -7.91 19.80 1.18
CA ASP A 274 -8.11 18.35 1.05
C ASP A 274 -7.13 17.70 0.05
N GLY A 275 -6.52 18.48 -0.83
CA GLY A 275 -5.49 18.01 -1.74
C GLY A 275 -4.80 19.13 -2.50
N THR A 276 -3.87 18.76 -3.38
CA THR A 276 -3.24 19.70 -4.33
C THR A 276 -3.16 19.08 -5.73
N ALA A 277 -3.38 19.89 -6.77
CA ALA A 277 -3.16 19.51 -8.16
C ALA A 277 -1.96 20.26 -8.73
N ARG A 278 -1.07 19.56 -9.44
CA ARG A 278 0.10 20.18 -10.08
C ARG A 278 -0.32 20.92 -11.36
N ASN A 279 0.18 22.14 -11.57
CA ASN A 279 0.05 22.91 -12.81
C ASN A 279 1.25 22.62 -13.73
N ASP A 280 1.13 22.93 -15.03
CA ASP A 280 2.20 22.72 -16.01
C ASP A 280 3.46 23.57 -15.72
N ASP A 281 3.29 24.74 -15.10
CA ASP A 281 4.37 25.64 -14.69
C ASP A 281 5.08 25.21 -13.39
N LYS A 282 4.80 24.00 -12.90
CA LYS A 282 5.30 23.43 -11.64
C LYS A 282 4.80 24.14 -10.37
N THR A 283 3.83 25.05 -10.49
CA THR A 283 3.06 25.53 -9.33
C THR A 283 1.93 24.56 -9.02
N TYR A 284 1.16 24.86 -7.97
CA TYR A 284 0.10 23.99 -7.50
C TYR A 284 -1.20 24.76 -7.29
N GLN A 285 -2.30 24.07 -7.50
CA GLN A 285 -3.64 24.51 -7.14
C GLN A 285 -4.08 23.75 -5.88
N ALA A 286 -4.51 24.48 -4.86
CA ALA A 286 -5.08 23.85 -3.68
C ALA A 286 -6.52 23.41 -3.96
N LEU A 287 -6.88 22.22 -3.47
CA LEU A 287 -8.19 21.62 -3.68
C LEU A 287 -8.92 21.54 -2.34
N LEU A 288 -10.13 22.07 -2.30
CA LEU A 288 -11.02 21.96 -1.14
C LEU A 288 -12.30 21.27 -1.59
N VAL A 289 -12.61 20.14 -0.96
CA VAL A 289 -13.82 19.38 -1.28
C VAL A 289 -14.99 20.04 -0.58
N ARG A 290 -15.92 20.61 -1.35
CA ARG A 290 -17.15 21.19 -0.82
C ARG A 290 -18.05 20.08 -0.31
N ASP A 291 -18.29 20.08 0.99
CA ASP A 291 -19.44 19.40 1.55
C ASP A 291 -20.70 20.19 1.14
N PRO A 292 -21.71 19.57 0.50
CA PRO A 292 -22.94 20.25 0.10
C PRO A 292 -23.65 21.01 1.23
N GLN A 293 -23.44 20.61 2.48
CA GLN A 293 -24.03 21.24 3.66
C GLN A 293 -23.17 22.36 4.26
N ASN A 294 -21.91 22.51 3.81
CA ASN A 294 -20.94 23.39 4.46
C ASN A 294 -20.58 24.56 3.54
N VAL A 295 -21.14 25.73 3.87
CA VAL A 295 -20.80 27.00 3.21
C VAL A 295 -19.39 27.40 3.65
N LEU A 296 -18.58 27.94 2.72
CA LEU A 296 -17.28 28.49 3.07
C LEU A 296 -17.42 29.54 4.18
N THR A 297 -16.62 29.42 5.23
CA THR A 297 -16.61 30.45 6.28
C THR A 297 -16.03 31.76 5.72
N PRO A 298 -16.36 32.92 6.30
CA PRO A 298 -15.77 34.20 5.89
C PRO A 298 -14.23 34.19 5.85
N GLU A 299 -13.59 33.49 6.80
CA GLU A 299 -12.13 33.33 6.90
C GLU A 299 -11.58 32.52 5.72
N GLN A 300 -12.23 31.39 5.39
CA GLN A 300 -11.85 30.55 4.25
C GLN A 300 -12.00 31.31 2.94
N LYS A 301 -13.12 32.04 2.79
CA LYS A 301 -13.36 32.89 1.62
C LYS A 301 -12.30 33.98 1.50
N ALA A 302 -11.98 34.69 2.58
CA ALA A 302 -10.94 35.72 2.58
C ALA A 302 -9.57 35.14 2.17
N PHE A 303 -9.21 33.94 2.65
CA PHE A 303 -7.99 33.25 2.28
C PHE A 303 -7.96 32.87 0.79
N ILE A 304 -9.05 32.29 0.29
CA ILE A 304 -9.19 31.88 -1.13
C ILE A 304 -9.16 33.10 -2.05
N ASP A 305 -9.87 34.18 -1.70
CA ASP A 305 -9.87 35.43 -2.44
C ASP A 305 -8.45 36.02 -2.50
N THR A 306 -7.70 36.00 -1.40
CA THR A 306 -6.31 36.51 -1.36
C THR A 306 -5.40 35.79 -2.35
N ILE A 307 -5.55 34.48 -2.52
CA ILE A 307 -4.79 33.72 -3.52
C ILE A 307 -5.32 34.04 -4.94
N SER A 308 -6.63 34.12 -5.11
CA SER A 308 -7.28 34.40 -6.40
C SER A 308 -6.96 35.80 -6.94
N ASP A 309 -6.72 36.76 -6.05
CA ASP A 309 -6.29 38.14 -6.36
C ASP A 309 -4.78 38.23 -6.68
N GLY A 310 -4.10 37.10 -6.90
CA GLY A 310 -2.69 37.03 -7.28
C GLY A 310 -1.71 36.82 -6.12
N GLY A 311 -2.23 36.65 -4.90
CA GLY A 311 -1.44 36.22 -3.75
C GLY A 311 -0.92 34.79 -3.90
N ARG A 312 0.19 34.48 -3.24
CA ARG A 312 0.76 33.13 -3.22
C ARG A 312 0.69 32.54 -1.83
N ALA A 313 0.35 31.27 -1.75
CA ALA A 313 0.55 30.45 -0.56
C ALA A 313 1.64 29.40 -0.82
N TYR A 314 2.05 28.68 0.22
CA TYR A 314 2.94 27.55 0.10
C TYR A 314 2.56 26.45 1.07
N VAL A 315 2.85 25.22 0.70
CA VAL A 315 2.88 24.06 1.60
C VAL A 315 4.26 23.45 1.53
N VAL A 316 4.73 22.95 2.66
CA VAL A 316 5.96 22.16 2.73
C VAL A 316 5.56 20.69 2.79
N VAL A 317 5.79 19.96 1.70
CA VAL A 317 5.52 18.52 1.62
C VAL A 317 6.85 17.79 1.66
N GLY A 318 7.18 17.20 2.82
CA GLY A 318 8.54 16.73 3.08
C GLY A 318 9.52 17.90 3.05
N ARG A 319 10.30 18.03 1.98
CA ARG A 319 11.29 19.12 1.78
C ARG A 319 10.99 19.99 0.56
N GLU A 320 9.96 19.66 -0.19
CA GLU A 320 9.52 20.45 -1.32
C GLU A 320 8.62 21.58 -0.81
N LYS A 321 9.04 22.82 -1.04
CA LYS A 321 8.17 23.97 -0.90
C LYS A 321 7.34 24.10 -2.18
N ARG A 322 6.09 23.66 -2.12
CA ARG A 322 5.13 23.78 -3.22
C ARG A 322 4.47 25.15 -3.16
N ILE A 323 4.56 25.90 -4.26
CA ILE A 323 3.93 27.22 -4.36
C ILE A 323 2.50 27.04 -4.85
N ILE A 324 1.55 27.48 -4.04
CA ILE A 324 0.13 27.51 -4.37
C ILE A 324 -0.20 28.84 -5.03
N THR A 325 -0.68 28.78 -6.26
CA THR A 325 -1.03 29.96 -7.09
C THR A 325 -2.52 30.07 -7.39
N GLY A 326 -3.31 29.06 -6.99
CA GLY A 326 -4.75 29.06 -7.21
C GLY A 326 -5.49 28.12 -6.28
N PHE A 327 -6.81 28.18 -6.37
CA PHE A 327 -7.73 27.36 -5.60
C PHE A 327 -8.77 26.73 -6.53
N THR A 328 -9.19 25.51 -6.23
CA THR A 328 -10.39 24.89 -6.82
C THR A 328 -11.25 24.34 -5.71
N ILE A 329 -12.53 24.67 -5.77
CA ILE A 329 -13.55 24.00 -4.98
C ILE A 329 -13.99 22.79 -5.79
N VAL A 330 -13.70 21.59 -5.27
CA VAL A 330 -14.13 20.33 -5.87
C VAL A 330 -15.47 20.00 -5.25
N ASP A 331 -16.51 19.80 -6.07
CA ASP A 331 -17.78 19.34 -5.52
C ASP A 331 -17.58 17.97 -4.87
N GLY A 332 -17.92 17.87 -3.58
CA GLY A 332 -17.99 16.58 -2.91
C GLY A 332 -18.93 15.67 -3.67
N LEU A 333 -18.67 14.37 -3.61
CA LEU A 333 -19.69 13.42 -4.04
C LEU A 333 -20.92 13.72 -3.22
N ALA A 334 -22.00 14.15 -3.88
CA ALA A 334 -23.31 14.16 -3.27
C ALA A 334 -23.45 12.77 -2.66
N GLN A 335 -23.59 12.69 -1.33
CA GLN A 335 -23.86 11.40 -0.72
C GLN A 335 -25.08 10.86 -1.47
N PRO A 336 -25.00 9.65 -2.04
CA PRO A 336 -26.14 9.08 -2.73
C PRO A 336 -27.28 9.10 -1.73
N THR A 337 -28.27 9.95 -1.97
CA THR A 337 -29.48 9.98 -1.15
C THR A 337 -30.06 8.57 -1.20
N ALA A 338 -30.32 7.98 -0.03
CA ALA A 338 -30.91 6.66 0.07
C ALA A 338 -32.14 6.59 -0.87
N GLY A 339 -32.03 5.83 -1.96
CA GLY A 339 -33.05 5.72 -3.00
C GLY A 339 -32.71 6.28 -4.39
N GLN A 340 -31.55 6.91 -4.61
CA GLN A 340 -31.07 7.12 -5.98
C GLN A 340 -30.56 5.78 -6.55
N SER A 341 -31.25 5.30 -7.59
CA SER A 341 -30.85 4.15 -8.39
C SER A 341 -29.38 4.31 -8.77
N ALA A 342 -28.54 3.45 -8.21
CA ALA A 342 -27.15 3.38 -8.64
C ALA A 342 -27.21 2.77 -10.04
N ALA A 343 -27.02 3.59 -11.07
CA ALA A 343 -26.67 3.05 -12.37
C ALA A 343 -25.57 2.00 -12.15
N PRO A 344 -25.65 0.82 -12.78
CA PRO A 344 -24.65 -0.23 -12.61
C PRO A 344 -23.26 0.40 -12.80
N PHE A 345 -22.30 -0.01 -11.97
CA PHE A 345 -20.95 0.58 -11.88
C PHE A 345 -20.22 0.74 -13.23
N PHE A 346 -20.71 0.12 -14.32
CA PHE A 346 -20.35 0.42 -15.71
C PHE A 346 -20.75 1.85 -16.11
N GLN A 347 -19.90 2.82 -15.78
CA GLN A 347 -20.05 4.19 -16.28
C GLN A 347 -19.39 4.40 -17.64
N ASP A 348 -18.46 3.53 -18.03
CA ASP A 348 -17.68 3.69 -19.26
C ASP A 348 -18.23 2.81 -20.40
N PRO A 349 -18.71 3.39 -21.52
CA PRO A 349 -19.11 2.64 -22.70
C PRO A 349 -17.95 1.89 -23.37
N SER A 350 -16.70 2.24 -23.06
CA SER A 350 -15.49 1.54 -23.53
C SER A 350 -15.15 0.28 -22.72
N GLY A 351 -15.98 -0.10 -21.74
CA GLY A 351 -15.83 -1.32 -20.95
C GLY A 351 -15.21 -1.08 -19.57
N PRO A 352 -15.03 -2.14 -18.78
CA PRO A 352 -14.39 -2.09 -17.47
C PRO A 352 -12.98 -1.53 -17.54
N SER A 353 -12.65 -0.76 -16.52
CA SER A 353 -11.37 -0.08 -16.39
C SER A 353 -10.87 -0.16 -14.96
N GLU A 354 -9.64 0.30 -14.75
CA GLU A 354 -9.10 0.49 -13.41
C GLU A 354 -10.01 1.36 -12.53
N TYR A 355 -10.73 2.32 -13.14
CA TYR A 355 -11.65 3.18 -12.41
C TYR A 355 -12.82 2.41 -11.82
N ASP A 356 -13.39 1.48 -12.57
CA ASP A 356 -14.47 0.64 -12.04
C ASP A 356 -13.96 -0.21 -10.86
N GLY A 357 -12.70 -0.67 -10.93
CA GLY A 357 -12.00 -1.29 -9.80
C GLY A 357 -11.83 -0.37 -8.59
N ILE A 358 -11.54 0.93 -8.81
CA ILE A 358 -11.49 1.94 -7.74
C ILE A 358 -12.87 2.13 -7.10
N LEU A 359 -13.91 2.28 -7.92
CA LEU A 359 -15.27 2.47 -7.41
C LEU A 359 -15.76 1.26 -6.62
N ALA A 360 -15.45 0.05 -7.08
CA ALA A 360 -15.75 -1.17 -6.36
C ALA A 360 -14.96 -1.27 -5.04
N GLN A 361 -13.69 -0.84 -5.03
CA GLN A 361 -12.90 -0.77 -3.81
C GLN A 361 -13.48 0.23 -2.80
N ASP A 362 -13.78 1.46 -3.24
CA ASP A 362 -14.37 2.49 -2.38
C ASP A 362 -15.71 2.00 -1.81
N ARG A 363 -16.49 1.25 -2.60
CA ARG A 363 -17.73 0.61 -2.12
C ARG A 363 -17.47 -0.51 -1.11
N ALA A 364 -16.44 -1.32 -1.31
CA ALA A 364 -16.04 -2.35 -0.34
C ALA A 364 -15.64 -1.72 1.00
N GLU A 365 -14.93 -0.58 0.97
CA GLU A 365 -14.56 0.19 2.16
C GLU A 365 -15.76 0.81 2.87
N GLU A 366 -16.69 1.40 2.12
CA GLU A 366 -17.92 1.97 2.66
C GLU A 366 -18.75 0.92 3.41
N LEU A 367 -18.99 -0.23 2.76
CA LEU A 367 -19.75 -1.33 3.34
C LEU A 367 -19.02 -1.94 4.53
N GLN A 368 -17.69 -2.09 4.42
CA GLN A 368 -16.86 -2.57 5.51
C GLN A 368 -16.94 -1.66 6.74
N ALA A 369 -16.84 -0.34 6.57
CA ALA A 369 -16.79 0.62 7.68
C ALA A 369 -18.04 0.61 8.58
N ILE A 370 -19.17 0.12 8.06
CA ILE A 370 -20.43 0.00 8.82
C ILE A 370 -20.68 -1.40 9.36
N ARG A 371 -19.79 -2.38 9.12
CA ARG A 371 -19.99 -3.77 9.54
C ARG A 371 -20.02 -3.92 11.06
N ASN A 372 -20.92 -4.78 11.51
CA ASN A 372 -21.14 -5.08 12.93
C ASN A 372 -21.57 -6.53 13.17
N ASP A 373 -21.30 -7.42 12.21
CA ASP A 373 -21.65 -8.84 12.28
C ASP A 373 -20.85 -9.61 13.34
N TYR A 374 -19.71 -9.07 13.79
CA TYR A 374 -18.95 -9.52 14.96
C TYR A 374 -18.10 -8.38 15.55
N PRO A 375 -17.51 -8.52 16.76
CA PRO A 375 -16.71 -7.47 17.37
C PRO A 375 -15.55 -7.01 16.48
N ASN A 376 -15.48 -5.69 16.21
CA ASN A 376 -14.51 -5.07 15.29
C ASN A 376 -14.58 -5.59 13.85
N ALA A 377 -15.75 -6.05 13.40
CA ALA A 377 -15.94 -6.51 12.02
C ALA A 377 -15.61 -5.44 11.00
N ASP A 378 -15.80 -4.16 11.32
CA ASP A 378 -15.42 -2.98 10.54
C ASP A 378 -13.91 -2.87 10.31
N LYS A 379 -13.09 -3.32 11.27
CA LYS A 379 -11.62 -3.23 11.19
C LYS A 379 -10.98 -4.51 10.68
N ASN A 380 -11.49 -5.65 11.12
CA ASN A 380 -10.86 -6.96 10.94
C ASN A 380 -11.51 -7.80 9.84
N GLY A 381 -12.66 -7.37 9.33
CA GLY A 381 -13.37 -8.06 8.25
C GLY A 381 -12.72 -7.88 6.90
N ALA A 382 -13.13 -8.76 5.98
CA ALA A 382 -12.92 -8.55 4.56
C ALA A 382 -14.26 -8.45 3.85
N THR A 383 -14.34 -7.48 2.95
CA THR A 383 -15.49 -7.22 2.08
C THR A 383 -14.98 -7.13 0.65
N VAL A 384 -15.67 -7.79 -0.28
CA VAL A 384 -15.40 -7.68 -1.72
C VAL A 384 -16.65 -7.17 -2.42
N VAL A 385 -16.47 -6.31 -3.40
CA VAL A 385 -17.50 -5.85 -4.33
C VAL A 385 -17.00 -6.12 -5.74
N VAL A 386 -17.81 -6.78 -6.56
CA VAL A 386 -17.42 -7.25 -7.90
C VAL A 386 -18.51 -6.91 -8.91
N GLY A 387 -18.13 -6.20 -9.97
CA GLY A 387 -18.96 -6.07 -11.16
C GLY A 387 -18.87 -7.34 -12.00
N VAL A 388 -20.03 -7.94 -12.29
CA VAL A 388 -20.16 -9.15 -13.11
C VAL A 388 -20.93 -8.80 -14.38
N PHE A 389 -20.43 -9.27 -15.52
CA PHE A 389 -21.07 -9.10 -16.81
C PHE A 389 -21.52 -10.43 -17.38
N ASN A 390 -22.78 -10.50 -17.80
CA ASN A 390 -23.29 -11.66 -18.51
C ASN A 390 -23.11 -11.48 -20.02
N LYS A 391 -22.25 -12.29 -20.63
CA LYS A 391 -21.90 -12.22 -22.06
C LYS A 391 -23.09 -12.47 -22.97
N ARG A 392 -24.05 -13.29 -22.54
CA ARG A 392 -25.24 -13.68 -23.32
C ARG A 392 -26.32 -12.61 -23.30
N THR A 393 -26.68 -12.12 -22.11
CA THR A 393 -27.76 -11.13 -21.96
C THR A 393 -27.26 -9.69 -22.11
N ARG A 394 -25.94 -9.48 -22.09
CA ARG A 394 -25.30 -8.15 -22.11
C ARG A 394 -25.74 -7.27 -20.93
N THR A 395 -26.07 -7.89 -19.80
CA THR A 395 -26.47 -7.21 -18.56
C THR A 395 -25.38 -7.33 -17.51
N SER A 396 -25.26 -6.31 -16.66
CA SER A 396 -24.31 -6.29 -15.54
C SER A 396 -25.04 -6.36 -14.20
N ARG A 397 -24.41 -6.98 -13.20
CA ARG A 397 -24.84 -6.92 -11.80
C ARG A 397 -23.64 -6.76 -10.87
N THR A 398 -23.89 -6.34 -9.63
CA THR A 398 -22.84 -6.18 -8.63
C THR A 398 -22.99 -7.25 -7.55
N LEU A 399 -21.99 -8.10 -7.38
CA LEU A 399 -21.95 -9.11 -6.34
C LEU A 399 -21.08 -8.64 -5.17
N ILE A 400 -21.55 -8.91 -3.95
CA ILE A 400 -20.88 -8.49 -2.72
C ILE A 400 -20.74 -9.71 -1.82
N ALA A 401 -19.57 -9.91 -1.24
CA ALA A 401 -19.37 -10.98 -0.28
C ALA A 401 -18.47 -10.54 0.88
N ILE A 402 -18.48 -11.34 1.94
CA ILE A 402 -17.60 -11.22 3.09
C ILE A 402 -16.88 -12.54 3.38
N ASN A 403 -15.73 -12.46 4.03
CA ASN A 403 -15.05 -13.65 4.56
C ASN A 403 -15.89 -14.34 5.64
N GLY A 404 -15.69 -15.65 5.80
CA GLY A 404 -16.29 -16.47 6.85
C GLY A 404 -17.60 -17.15 6.44
N PHE A 405 -18.33 -17.70 7.40
CA PHE A 405 -19.47 -18.59 7.18
C PHE A 405 -20.84 -17.89 7.22
N GLY A 406 -20.88 -16.56 7.04
CA GLY A 406 -22.13 -15.81 7.07
C GLY A 406 -23.09 -16.25 5.97
N THR A 407 -24.28 -16.73 6.35
CA THR A 407 -25.35 -17.18 5.44
C THR A 407 -26.30 -16.05 5.03
N SER A 408 -26.12 -14.85 5.59
CA SER A 408 -26.89 -13.65 5.27
C SER A 408 -26.02 -12.41 5.30
N ALA A 409 -26.48 -11.33 4.65
CA ALA A 409 -25.77 -10.05 4.66
C ALA A 409 -25.67 -9.52 6.10
N PRO A 410 -24.56 -8.84 6.48
CA PRO A 410 -24.45 -8.17 7.77
C PRO A 410 -25.69 -7.32 8.07
N PRO A 411 -26.25 -7.35 9.29
CA PRO A 411 -27.46 -6.58 9.62
C PRO A 411 -27.34 -5.08 9.34
N SER A 412 -26.13 -4.52 9.51
CA SER A 412 -25.77 -3.14 9.17
C SER A 412 -25.94 -2.80 7.69
N TRP A 413 -25.94 -3.78 6.79
CA TRP A 413 -26.13 -3.52 5.36
C TRP A 413 -27.60 -3.44 4.95
N LYS A 414 -28.54 -3.75 5.85
CA LYS A 414 -29.98 -3.66 5.57
C LYS A 414 -30.37 -2.22 5.25
N GLY A 415 -30.82 -1.98 4.01
CA GLY A 415 -31.15 -0.64 3.50
C GLY A 415 -29.95 0.18 3.04
N ASN A 416 -28.72 -0.34 3.17
CA ASN A 416 -27.49 0.30 2.69
C ASN A 416 -26.97 -0.31 1.38
N LEU A 417 -27.43 -1.51 1.00
CA LEU A 417 -27.18 -2.04 -0.35
C LEU A 417 -27.92 -1.21 -1.40
N ARG A 418 -27.24 -0.88 -2.49
CA ARG A 418 -27.78 -0.12 -3.61
C ARG A 418 -28.63 -1.05 -4.49
N GLU A 419 -29.49 -0.46 -5.31
CA GLU A 419 -30.23 -1.22 -6.32
C GLU A 419 -29.25 -1.96 -7.25
N GLY A 420 -29.50 -3.25 -7.52
CA GLY A 420 -28.63 -4.09 -8.35
C GLY A 420 -27.41 -4.68 -7.63
N GLU A 421 -27.20 -4.37 -6.35
CA GLU A 421 -26.23 -5.05 -5.49
C GLU A 421 -26.85 -6.30 -4.86
N GLU A 422 -26.15 -7.44 -5.00
CA GLU A 422 -26.57 -8.73 -4.49
C GLU A 422 -25.51 -9.28 -3.53
N PHE A 423 -25.92 -9.61 -2.30
CA PHE A 423 -25.04 -10.29 -1.36
C PHE A 423 -24.97 -11.78 -1.68
N VAL A 424 -23.76 -12.32 -1.80
CA VAL A 424 -23.48 -13.74 -2.00
C VAL A 424 -23.20 -14.39 -0.64
N PRO A 425 -24.14 -15.17 -0.09
CA PRO A 425 -23.95 -15.84 1.19
C PRO A 425 -22.91 -16.96 1.08
N TYR A 426 -22.41 -17.41 2.24
CA TYR A 426 -21.80 -18.74 2.31
C TYR A 426 -22.90 -19.78 2.07
N GLU A 427 -22.83 -20.51 0.97
CA GLU A 427 -23.65 -21.69 0.73
C GLU A 427 -22.95 -22.87 1.42
N GLN A 428 -23.50 -23.31 2.55
CA GLN A 428 -23.10 -24.59 3.14
C GLN A 428 -23.64 -25.66 2.21
N ASP A 429 -22.74 -26.38 1.53
CA ASP A 429 -23.13 -27.50 0.69
C ASP A 429 -23.84 -28.53 1.59
N GLU A 430 -25.17 -28.60 1.53
CA GLU A 430 -25.99 -29.42 2.44
C GLU A 430 -25.74 -30.94 2.25
N GLY A 431 -24.91 -31.33 1.28
CA GLY A 431 -24.38 -32.69 1.11
C GLY A 431 -22.97 -32.92 1.67
N ALA A 432 -22.28 -31.86 2.13
CA ALA A 432 -21.05 -31.97 2.90
C ALA A 432 -21.45 -32.02 4.38
N ASP A 433 -21.91 -33.19 4.84
CA ASP A 433 -22.16 -33.45 6.26
C ASP A 433 -20.99 -32.89 7.07
N ASN A 434 -21.30 -32.12 8.13
CA ASN A 434 -20.39 -31.47 9.07
C ASN A 434 -19.53 -32.47 9.86
N PHE A 435 -18.80 -33.32 9.14
CA PHE A 435 -17.82 -34.20 9.70
C PHE A 435 -16.52 -33.41 9.86
N PHE A 436 -16.47 -32.58 10.91
CA PHE A 436 -15.20 -32.12 11.49
C PHE A 436 -14.57 -33.30 12.25
N ILE A 437 -14.07 -34.32 11.52
CA ILE A 437 -13.10 -35.28 12.03
C ILE A 437 -11.78 -34.50 11.90
N PRO A 438 -11.05 -34.23 12.97
CA PRO A 438 -9.64 -33.96 12.82
C PRO A 438 -8.98 -35.29 12.42
N ASP A 439 -8.92 -35.59 11.13
CA ASP A 439 -8.11 -36.71 10.63
C ASP A 439 -6.71 -36.18 10.34
N PRO A 440 -5.68 -36.58 11.12
CA PRO A 440 -4.31 -36.19 10.84
C PRO A 440 -3.72 -36.82 9.56
N GLU A 441 -4.45 -37.67 8.81
CA GLU A 441 -3.89 -38.46 7.71
C GLU A 441 -4.59 -38.40 6.32
N SER A 442 -5.66 -37.62 6.08
CA SER A 442 -6.29 -37.54 4.74
C SER A 442 -5.74 -36.41 3.83
N PRO A 443 -5.23 -36.71 2.62
CA PRO A 443 -4.91 -35.73 1.56
C PRO A 443 -6.09 -35.39 0.64
N GLU A 444 -7.28 -35.96 0.83
CA GLU A 444 -8.47 -35.70 0.02
C GLU A 444 -9.68 -35.54 0.93
N GLY A 445 -9.83 -34.33 1.44
CA GLY A 445 -10.95 -33.82 2.23
C GLY A 445 -10.93 -32.29 2.22
N LEU A 446 -10.48 -31.71 1.11
CA LEU A 446 -10.30 -30.28 0.93
C LEU A 446 -11.69 -29.64 0.86
N VAL A 447 -12.18 -29.12 1.98
CA VAL A 447 -13.04 -27.92 1.91
C VAL A 447 -12.28 -26.97 1.01
N ASN A 448 -12.86 -26.63 -0.15
CA ASN A 448 -12.20 -25.76 -1.12
C ASN A 448 -11.82 -24.50 -0.34
N PRO A 449 -10.53 -24.24 -0.06
CA PRO A 449 -10.13 -23.19 0.87
C PRO A 449 -10.65 -21.83 0.41
N ASN A 450 -10.99 -21.70 -0.88
CA ASN A 450 -11.58 -20.52 -1.47
C ASN A 450 -13.04 -20.26 -1.06
N GLN A 451 -13.81 -21.25 -0.62
CA GLN A 451 -15.23 -21.06 -0.23
C GLN A 451 -15.41 -20.16 1.01
N ASN A 452 -14.41 -20.08 1.86
CA ASN A 452 -14.44 -19.24 3.06
C ASN A 452 -13.96 -17.81 2.80
N HIS A 453 -13.39 -17.57 1.62
CA HIS A 453 -12.93 -16.26 1.19
C HIS A 453 -14.03 -15.56 0.38
N ALA A 454 -14.18 -14.26 0.60
CA ALA A 454 -15.21 -13.43 -0.02
C ALA A 454 -15.15 -13.52 -1.55
N GLU A 455 -13.95 -13.40 -2.13
CA GLU A 455 -13.72 -13.46 -3.58
C GLU A 455 -14.04 -14.85 -4.14
N GLY A 456 -13.70 -15.90 -3.40
CA GLY A 456 -13.97 -17.28 -3.82
C GLY A 456 -15.46 -17.60 -3.88
N LYS A 457 -16.27 -17.09 -2.94
CA LYS A 457 -17.74 -17.21 -3.01
C LYS A 457 -18.31 -16.60 -4.28
N ILE A 458 -17.85 -15.41 -4.65
CA ILE A 458 -18.31 -14.74 -5.87
C ILE A 458 -17.95 -15.55 -7.11
N VAL A 459 -16.70 -15.98 -7.24
CA VAL A 459 -16.25 -16.78 -8.39
C VAL A 459 -17.05 -18.07 -8.53
N LEU A 460 -17.33 -18.76 -7.42
CA LEU A 460 -18.13 -19.99 -7.41
C LEU A 460 -19.61 -19.75 -7.73
N LYS A 461 -20.12 -18.52 -7.52
CA LYS A 461 -21.52 -18.15 -7.81
C LYS A 461 -21.76 -17.73 -9.27
N LEU A 462 -20.70 -17.49 -10.04
CA LEU A 462 -20.83 -17.06 -11.44
C LEU A 462 -21.56 -18.11 -12.26
N LEU A 463 -22.50 -17.64 -13.08
CA LEU A 463 -23.14 -18.47 -14.10
C LEU A 463 -22.16 -18.75 -15.26
N PRO A 464 -22.39 -19.79 -16.10
CA PRO A 464 -21.49 -20.12 -17.21
C PRO A 464 -21.24 -18.98 -18.21
N ASP A 465 -22.20 -18.06 -18.36
CA ASP A 465 -22.10 -16.92 -19.27
C ASP A 465 -21.59 -15.65 -18.57
N GLU A 466 -21.30 -15.70 -17.27
CA GLU A 466 -20.85 -14.57 -16.48
C GLU A 466 -19.34 -14.51 -16.37
N VAL A 467 -18.80 -13.30 -16.44
CA VAL A 467 -17.37 -13.01 -16.23
C VAL A 467 -17.22 -11.87 -15.25
N ILE A 468 -16.11 -11.88 -14.51
CA ILE A 468 -15.71 -10.74 -13.68
C ILE A 468 -15.29 -9.60 -14.61
N ALA A 469 -15.94 -8.46 -14.45
CA ALA A 469 -15.61 -7.23 -15.17
C ALA A 469 -14.54 -6.42 -14.44
N PHE A 470 -14.79 -6.20 -13.15
CA PHE A 470 -13.94 -5.47 -12.24
C PHE A 470 -14.33 -5.81 -10.81
N GLY A 471 -13.49 -5.44 -9.85
CA GLY A 471 -13.82 -5.53 -8.46
C GLY A 471 -12.79 -4.87 -7.57
N GLY A 472 -13.17 -4.76 -6.30
CA GLY A 472 -12.35 -4.19 -5.24
C GLY A 472 -12.59 -4.91 -3.93
N VAL A 473 -11.55 -4.95 -3.11
CA VAL A 473 -11.55 -5.62 -1.82
C VAL A 473 -11.06 -4.68 -0.73
N TRP A 474 -11.58 -4.90 0.47
CA TRP A 474 -10.98 -4.44 1.71
C TRP A 474 -10.55 -5.63 2.57
N PRO A 475 -9.36 -5.63 3.18
CA PRO A 475 -8.28 -4.66 2.96
C PRO A 475 -7.53 -4.91 1.63
N ASN A 476 -7.15 -6.17 1.38
CA ASN A 476 -6.38 -6.60 0.21
C ASN A 476 -6.75 -8.05 -0.16
N VAL A 477 -6.43 -8.44 -1.40
CA VAL A 477 -6.70 -9.79 -1.94
C VAL A 477 -5.77 -10.79 -1.25
N CYS A 478 -6.27 -11.95 -0.82
CA CYS A 478 -5.42 -13.04 -0.29
C CYS A 478 -4.50 -13.59 -1.39
N ARG A 479 -3.21 -13.76 -1.07
CA ARG A 479 -2.15 -14.14 -2.02
C ARG A 479 -2.28 -15.57 -2.52
N ASP A 480 -2.52 -16.52 -1.62
CA ASP A 480 -2.41 -17.93 -1.97
C ASP A 480 -3.73 -18.52 -2.52
N SER A 481 -4.87 -17.97 -2.11
CA SER A 481 -6.20 -18.41 -2.52
C SER A 481 -6.80 -17.49 -3.59
N CYS A 482 -7.26 -16.30 -3.16
CA CYS A 482 -8.06 -15.40 -4.00
C CYS A 482 -7.30 -14.87 -5.22
N PHE A 483 -6.03 -14.48 -5.05
CA PHE A 483 -5.24 -13.93 -6.16
C PHE A 483 -5.05 -14.96 -7.27
N ARG A 484 -4.77 -16.23 -6.95
CA ARG A 484 -4.66 -17.28 -7.98
C ARG A 484 -5.98 -17.50 -8.71
N LEU A 485 -7.09 -17.51 -7.97
CA LEU A 485 -8.43 -17.70 -8.51
C LEU A 485 -8.83 -16.56 -9.46
N LEU A 486 -8.55 -15.32 -9.07
CA LEU A 486 -8.82 -14.13 -9.87
C LEU A 486 -7.86 -13.99 -11.06
N ASN A 487 -6.57 -14.29 -10.86
CA ASN A 487 -5.55 -14.15 -11.91
C ASN A 487 -5.75 -15.17 -13.05
N GLY A 488 -6.42 -16.30 -12.79
CA GLY A 488 -6.85 -17.24 -13.84
C GLY A 488 -7.92 -16.68 -14.80
N GLN A 489 -8.50 -15.52 -14.50
CA GLN A 489 -9.54 -14.86 -15.30
C GLN A 489 -9.00 -13.71 -16.17
N GLU A 490 -7.67 -13.64 -16.39
CA GLU A 490 -7.02 -12.59 -17.21
C GLU A 490 -7.28 -11.16 -16.70
N LEU A 491 -7.45 -11.02 -15.39
CA LEU A 491 -7.65 -9.71 -14.74
C LEU A 491 -6.32 -8.98 -14.56
N ALA A 492 -6.32 -7.68 -14.83
CA ALA A 492 -5.32 -6.75 -14.32
C ALA A 492 -5.60 -6.47 -12.84
N PHE A 493 -4.54 -6.19 -12.09
CA PHE A 493 -4.59 -5.89 -10.66
C PHE A 493 -3.93 -4.55 -10.37
N GLY A 494 -4.42 -3.86 -9.36
CA GLY A 494 -3.84 -2.60 -8.91
C GLY A 494 -4.26 -2.24 -7.49
N GLY A 495 -4.06 -0.97 -7.15
CA GLY A 495 -4.38 -0.46 -5.81
C GLY A 495 -3.29 -0.86 -4.82
N GLU A 496 -2.05 -0.81 -5.29
CA GLU A 496 -0.84 -1.17 -4.59
C GLU A 496 -0.74 -0.43 -3.26
N GLY A 497 -0.60 -1.19 -2.19
CA GLY A 497 -0.44 -0.68 -0.84
C GLY A 497 -1.02 -1.65 0.17
N HIS A 498 -0.39 -1.72 1.34
CA HIS A 498 -0.94 -2.48 2.45
C HIS A 498 -2.03 -1.66 3.12
N ARG A 499 -3.30 -2.08 3.00
CA ARG A 499 -4.45 -1.46 3.65
C ARG A 499 -4.84 -2.19 4.94
N GLY A 500 -3.90 -2.95 5.51
CA GLY A 500 -4.10 -3.82 6.67
C GLY A 500 -4.30 -5.30 6.29
N GLY A 501 -4.57 -6.13 7.29
CA GLY A 501 -4.71 -7.58 7.14
C GLY A 501 -3.41 -8.35 7.45
N ASN A 502 -3.48 -9.67 7.35
CA ASN A 502 -2.37 -10.55 7.69
C ASN A 502 -1.28 -10.54 6.60
N SER A 503 -0.14 -11.15 6.87
CA SER A 503 0.98 -11.28 5.92
C SER A 503 0.65 -12.12 4.68
N ASP A 504 -0.50 -12.80 4.67
CA ASP A 504 -1.05 -13.60 3.57
C ASP A 504 -1.65 -12.74 2.44
N LYS A 505 -1.75 -11.42 2.61
CA LYS A 505 -2.34 -10.52 1.61
C LYS A 505 -1.35 -10.15 0.50
N THR A 506 -1.88 -9.92 -0.71
CA THR A 506 -1.19 -9.24 -1.81
C THR A 506 -1.14 -7.72 -1.54
N PRO A 507 -0.31 -6.95 -2.26
CA PRO A 507 -0.41 -5.49 -2.24
C PRO A 507 -1.63 -4.96 -3.00
N PHE A 508 -2.37 -5.81 -3.73
CA PHE A 508 -3.47 -5.39 -4.59
C PHE A 508 -4.79 -5.38 -3.84
N SER A 509 -5.63 -4.44 -4.21
CA SER A 509 -6.94 -4.21 -3.59
C SER A 509 -8.04 -3.89 -4.61
N ARG A 510 -7.69 -3.86 -5.89
CA ARG A 510 -8.61 -3.74 -7.02
C ARG A 510 -8.15 -4.61 -8.19
N PHE A 511 -9.09 -4.98 -9.04
CA PHE A 511 -8.86 -5.76 -10.26
C PHE A 511 -9.89 -5.42 -11.35
N TRP A 512 -9.53 -5.58 -12.62
CA TRP A 512 -10.39 -5.29 -13.77
C TRP A 512 -9.90 -6.04 -15.01
N VAL A 513 -10.77 -6.26 -16.00
CA VAL A 513 -10.35 -6.79 -17.29
C VAL A 513 -9.69 -5.67 -18.09
N ALA A 514 -8.43 -5.84 -18.49
CA ALA A 514 -7.70 -4.82 -19.25
C ALA A 514 -8.17 -4.72 -20.72
N ASP A 515 -8.56 -5.85 -21.33
CA ASP A 515 -8.86 -5.97 -22.76
C ASP A 515 -10.28 -6.48 -23.01
N TRP A 516 -11.30 -5.71 -22.63
CA TRP A 516 -12.71 -6.13 -22.66
C TRP A 516 -13.32 -6.40 -24.06
N TRP A 517 -12.57 -6.14 -25.14
CA TRP A 517 -13.10 -6.08 -26.52
C TRP A 517 -12.48 -7.06 -27.52
N HIS A 518 -11.90 -8.17 -27.07
CA HIS A 518 -11.40 -9.22 -27.97
C HIS A 518 -12.13 -10.55 -27.82
#